data_AF-A0A443QLZ3-F1
#
_entry.id   AF-A0A443QLZ3-F1
#
_cell.length_a   1.000
_cell.length_b   1.000
_cell.length_c   1.000
_cell.angle_alpha   90.00
_cell.angle_beta   90.00
_cell.angle_gamma   90.00
#
_symmetry.space_group_name_H-M   'P 1'
#
loop_
_entity.id
_entity.type
_entity.pdbx_description
1 polymer ?
#
loop_
_entity_poly.entity_id
_entity_poly.type
_entity_poly.pdbx_seq_one_letter_code
_entity_poly.pdbx_strand_id
1 'polypeptide(L)'
;MSDFPQTFVDDFHNLNLIKSMRYNQLGETGLKISLISFGGAHMSANVEFDETRSAPLNGYESAVETVKEAVKNGINYIDIAPLYGAGKAEIVMGK
;
A
#
# COMPACT_ATOMS: atom_id res chain seq x y z
N MET A 1 -13.71 22.85 -1.83
CA MET A 1 -13.45 21.39 -1.74
C MET A 1 -12.04 21.24 -1.20
N SER A 2 -11.81 20.30 -0.28
CA SER A 2 -10.46 20.00 0.23
C SER A 2 -9.50 19.72 -0.93
N ASP A 3 -8.31 20.31 -0.93
CA ASP A 3 -7.23 20.04 -1.90
C ASP A 3 -6.62 18.63 -1.71
N PHE A 4 -7.05 17.90 -0.68
CA PHE A 4 -6.50 16.59 -0.30
C PHE A 4 -7.50 15.44 -0.56
N PRO A 5 -7.01 14.21 -0.84
CA PRO A 5 -7.87 13.03 -0.95
C PRO A 5 -8.56 12.73 0.38
N GLN A 6 -9.66 11.97 0.32
CA GLN A 6 -10.40 11.54 1.52
C GLN A 6 -9.54 10.72 2.49
N THR A 7 -8.50 10.06 1.99
CA THR A 7 -7.55 9.26 2.77
C THR A 7 -6.44 10.08 3.43
N PHE A 8 -6.44 11.42 3.29
CA PHE A 8 -5.45 12.27 3.94
C PHE A 8 -5.60 12.22 5.47
N VAL A 9 -4.45 12.14 6.13
CA VAL A 9 -4.28 12.12 7.58
C VAL A 9 -3.18 13.11 7.91
N ASP A 10 -3.51 14.08 8.78
CA ASP A 10 -2.58 15.08 9.28
C ASP A 10 -1.44 14.43 10.08
N ASP A 11 -0.26 15.02 10.06
CA ASP A 11 0.98 14.49 10.67
C ASP A 11 1.46 13.09 10.19
N PHE A 12 0.75 12.45 9.25
CA PHE A 12 1.20 11.21 8.60
C PHE A 12 1.71 11.45 7.18
N HIS A 13 0.94 12.15 6.35
CA HIS A 13 1.28 12.33 4.94
C HIS A 13 2.33 13.42 4.72
N ASN A 14 3.15 13.24 3.69
CA ASN A 14 4.01 14.29 3.19
C ASN A 14 3.18 15.31 2.40
N LEU A 15 2.97 16.50 2.98
CA LEU A 15 2.14 17.57 2.41
C LEU A 15 2.56 18.02 1.02
N ASN A 16 3.86 17.97 0.69
CA ASN A 16 4.35 18.40 -0.61
C ASN A 16 4.06 17.34 -1.68
N LEU A 17 4.22 16.07 -1.34
CA LEU A 17 4.02 14.96 -2.27
C LEU A 17 2.54 14.65 -2.49
N ILE A 18 1.70 14.78 -1.46
CA ILE A 18 0.27 14.56 -1.62
C ILE A 18 -0.39 15.63 -2.51
N LYS A 19 0.12 16.87 -2.50
CA LYS A 19 -0.32 17.96 -3.38
C LYS A 19 0.08 17.75 -4.85
N SER A 20 1.16 17.01 -5.10
CA SER A 20 1.61 16.68 -6.47
C SER A 20 0.99 15.39 -7.00
N MET A 21 0.48 14.52 -6.14
CA MET A 21 -0.25 13.32 -6.52
C MET A 21 -1.56 13.67 -7.23
N ARG A 22 -1.79 13.08 -8.41
CA ARG A 22 -3.07 13.19 -9.12
C ARG A 22 -4.01 12.09 -8.65
N TYR A 23 -5.28 12.44 -8.38
CA TYR A 23 -6.32 11.49 -8.03
C TYR A 23 -7.45 11.54 -9.06
N ASN A 24 -7.82 10.36 -9.58
CA ASN A 24 -8.86 10.20 -10.59
C ASN A 24 -10.06 9.48 -10.01
N GLN A 25 -11.25 9.77 -10.53
CA GLN A 25 -12.45 9.03 -10.15
C GLN A 25 -12.40 7.61 -10.71
N LEU A 26 -12.70 6.62 -9.87
CA LEU A 26 -12.83 5.23 -10.28
C LEU A 26 -14.24 5.00 -10.87
N GLY A 27 -14.36 5.14 -12.19
CA GLY A 27 -15.65 5.02 -12.88
C GLY A 27 -16.74 5.90 -12.26
N GLU A 28 -17.93 5.35 -12.04
CA GLU A 28 -19.06 6.06 -11.44
C GLU A 28 -19.20 5.83 -9.91
N THR A 29 -18.15 5.32 -9.25
CA THR A 29 -18.23 4.94 -7.83
C THR A 29 -18.16 6.11 -6.86
N GLY A 30 -17.73 7.29 -7.32
CA GLY A 30 -17.41 8.43 -6.46
C GLY A 30 -16.08 8.31 -5.70
N LEU A 31 -15.39 7.16 -5.77
CA LEU A 31 -14.07 6.98 -5.17
C LEU A 31 -13.00 7.71 -5.98
N LYS A 32 -12.07 8.38 -5.30
CA LYS A 32 -10.88 8.99 -5.92
C LYS A 32 -9.63 8.18 -5.61
N ILE A 33 -9.03 7.59 -6.64
CA ILE A 33 -7.82 6.77 -6.55
C ILE A 33 -6.59 7.54 -7.04
N SER A 34 -5.44 7.31 -6.41
CA SER A 34 -4.16 7.86 -6.86
C SER A 34 -3.81 7.36 -8.27
N LEU A 35 -3.22 8.21 -9.10
CA LEU A 35 -2.83 7.87 -10.47
C LEU A 35 -1.83 6.69 -10.52
N ILE A 36 -0.97 6.62 -9.51
CA ILE A 36 -0.04 5.51 -9.30
C ILE A 36 -0.57 4.69 -8.12
N SER A 37 -0.55 3.37 -8.24
CA SER A 37 -1.04 2.43 -7.23
C SER A 37 0.09 1.50 -6.78
N PHE A 38 -0.07 0.89 -5.61
CA PHE A 38 0.91 -0.05 -5.07
C PHE A 38 0.53 -1.49 -5.38
N GLY A 39 1.35 -2.21 -6.15
CA GLY A 39 1.15 -3.63 -6.46
C GLY A 39 1.78 -4.53 -5.39
N GLY A 40 0.94 -5.31 -4.71
CA GLY A 40 1.33 -6.16 -3.58
C GLY A 40 1.93 -7.51 -3.94
N ALA A 41 2.01 -7.87 -5.23
CA ALA A 41 2.52 -9.18 -5.68
C ALA A 41 3.93 -9.50 -5.15
N HIS A 42 4.78 -8.48 -5.03
CA HIS A 42 6.16 -8.64 -4.58
C HIS A 42 6.33 -8.57 -3.06
N MET A 43 5.25 -8.38 -2.29
CA MET A 43 5.31 -8.32 -0.82
C MET A 43 5.77 -9.64 -0.19
N SER A 44 5.63 -10.76 -0.90
CA SER A 44 6.16 -12.06 -0.48
C SER A 44 7.50 -12.43 -1.12
N ALA A 45 7.94 -11.70 -2.15
CA ALA A 45 9.12 -12.09 -2.94
C ALA A 45 10.44 -11.78 -2.19
N ASN A 46 10.44 -10.71 -1.42
CA ASN A 46 11.61 -10.22 -0.67
C ASN A 46 11.46 -10.40 0.84
N VAL A 47 10.49 -11.20 1.28
CA VAL A 47 10.22 -11.48 2.70
C VAL A 47 10.36 -12.98 2.91
N GLU A 48 11.35 -13.37 3.70
CA GLU A 48 11.48 -14.76 4.14
C GLU A 48 10.27 -15.15 4.98
N PHE A 49 9.83 -16.40 4.87
CA PHE A 49 8.58 -16.84 5.47
C PHE A 49 8.76 -18.14 6.25
N ASP A 50 8.33 -18.15 7.50
CA ASP A 50 8.24 -19.34 8.34
C ASP A 50 6.92 -20.06 8.01
N GLU A 51 7.00 -21.14 7.24
CA GLU A 51 5.83 -21.97 6.90
C GLU A 51 5.19 -22.63 8.13
N THR A 52 5.99 -22.97 9.14
CA THR A 52 5.50 -23.66 10.33
C THR A 52 4.67 -22.73 11.22
N ARG A 53 5.03 -21.45 11.25
CA ARG A 53 4.36 -20.40 12.05
C ARG A 53 3.46 -19.49 11.22
N SER A 54 3.43 -19.68 9.90
CA SER A 54 2.74 -18.81 8.94
C SER A 54 3.08 -17.33 9.19
N ALA A 55 4.36 -17.02 9.35
CA ALA A 55 4.82 -15.70 9.77
C ALA A 55 6.00 -15.21 8.92
N PRO A 56 6.04 -13.91 8.57
CA PRO A 56 7.20 -13.32 7.94
C PRO A 56 8.40 -13.27 8.90
N LEU A 57 9.59 -13.35 8.31
CA LEU A 57 10.90 -13.29 8.96
C LEU A 57 11.67 -12.10 8.38
N ASN A 58 12.88 -12.33 7.84
CA ASN A 58 13.75 -11.29 7.32
C ASN A 58 13.10 -10.56 6.13
N GLY A 59 13.29 -9.24 6.09
CA GLY A 59 12.76 -8.37 5.03
C GLY A 59 11.34 -7.83 5.30
N TYR A 60 10.68 -8.31 6.36
CA TYR A 60 9.35 -7.84 6.75
C TYR A 60 9.31 -6.33 7.01
N GLU A 61 10.26 -5.81 7.80
CA GLU A 61 10.32 -4.39 8.15
C GLU A 61 10.50 -3.51 6.91
N SER A 62 11.35 -3.93 5.96
CA SER A 62 11.54 -3.24 4.69
C SER A 62 10.26 -3.23 3.85
N ALA A 63 9.52 -4.34 3.82
CA ALA A 63 8.24 -4.41 3.12
C ALA A 63 7.20 -3.46 3.75
N VAL A 64 7.12 -3.43 5.09
CA VAL A 64 6.24 -2.52 5.84
C VAL A 64 6.62 -1.05 5.58
N GLU A 65 7.89 -0.69 5.67
CA GLU A 65 8.33 0.69 5.41
C GLU A 65 8.10 1.11 3.96
N THR A 66 8.22 0.19 3.00
CA THR A 66 7.90 0.45 1.59
C THR A 66 6.42 0.83 1.41
N VAL A 67 5.52 0.09 2.06
CA VAL A 67 4.07 0.40 2.02
C VAL A 67 3.79 1.72 2.71
N LYS A 68 4.37 1.95 3.90
CA LYS A 68 4.19 3.21 4.62
C LYS A 68 4.66 4.40 3.78
N GLU A 69 5.82 4.30 3.13
CA GLU A 69 6.35 5.37 2.29
C GLU A 69 5.43 5.64 1.09
N ALA A 70 4.91 4.59 0.43
CA ALA A 70 3.93 4.72 -0.62
C ALA A 70 2.68 5.49 -0.17
N VAL A 71 2.11 5.13 0.99
CA VAL A 71 0.90 5.80 1.52
C VAL A 71 1.20 7.22 1.98
N LYS A 72 2.31 7.45 2.69
CA LYS A 72 2.77 8.79 3.09
C LYS A 72 2.88 9.75 1.89
N ASN A 73 3.26 9.21 0.73
CA ASN A 73 3.43 9.96 -0.51
C ASN A 73 2.15 10.09 -1.34
N GLY A 74 1.01 9.62 -0.81
CA GLY A 74 -0.32 9.84 -1.39
C GLY A 74 -0.88 8.65 -2.19
N ILE A 75 -0.23 7.48 -2.20
CA ILE A 75 -0.86 6.29 -2.78
C ILE A 75 -2.00 5.85 -1.86
N ASN A 76 -3.21 5.72 -2.41
CA ASN A 76 -4.40 5.32 -1.65
C ASN A 76 -5.10 4.09 -2.22
N TYR A 77 -4.48 3.42 -3.20
CA TYR A 77 -4.96 2.18 -3.79
C TYR A 77 -3.83 1.14 -3.80
N ILE A 78 -4.11 0.01 -3.16
CA ILE A 78 -3.19 -1.11 -2.99
C ILE A 78 -3.85 -2.33 -3.64
N ASP A 79 -3.18 -2.91 -4.63
CA ASP A 79 -3.59 -4.15 -5.30
C ASP A 79 -2.98 -5.35 -4.57
N ILE A 80 -3.81 -6.28 -4.10
CA ILE A 80 -3.39 -7.50 -3.41
C ILE A 80 -4.34 -8.64 -3.80
N ALA A 81 -3.86 -9.89 -3.76
CA ALA A 81 -4.68 -11.04 -4.13
C ALA A 81 -4.22 -12.32 -3.42
N PRO A 82 -5.11 -13.32 -3.23
CA PRO A 82 -4.77 -14.58 -2.58
C PRO A 82 -3.64 -15.36 -3.26
N LEU A 83 -3.48 -15.24 -4.58
CA LEU A 83 -2.43 -15.95 -5.32
C LEU A 83 -1.07 -15.23 -5.29
N TYR A 84 -1.01 -14.00 -4.79
CA TYR A 84 0.26 -13.28 -4.63
C TYR A 84 1.07 -13.93 -3.51
N GLY A 85 2.17 -14.56 -3.88
CA GLY A 85 2.99 -15.32 -2.93
C GLY A 85 2.29 -16.53 -2.32
N ALA A 86 1.28 -17.10 -2.99
CA ALA A 86 0.46 -18.18 -2.44
C ALA A 86 -0.10 -17.85 -1.04
N GLY A 87 -0.73 -16.68 -0.89
CA GLY A 87 -1.34 -16.17 0.34
C GLY A 87 -0.39 -15.41 1.26
N LYS A 88 0.93 -15.56 1.07
CA LYS A 88 1.93 -14.88 1.93
C LYS A 88 1.92 -13.38 1.78
N ALA A 89 1.63 -12.85 0.59
CA ALA A 89 1.61 -11.39 0.37
C ALA A 89 0.52 -10.70 1.21
N GLU A 90 -0.66 -11.33 1.34
CA GLU A 90 -1.74 -10.84 2.22
C GLU A 90 -1.33 -10.94 3.70
N ILE A 91 -0.62 -11.99 4.11
CA ILE A 91 -0.10 -12.14 5.48
C ILE A 91 0.93 -11.06 5.81
N VAL A 92 1.85 -10.75 4.88
CA VAL A 92 2.83 -9.68 5.07
C VAL A 92 2.13 -8.32 5.14
N MET A 93 1.14 -8.06 4.28
CA MET A 93 0.43 -6.77 4.25
C MET A 93 -0.48 -6.55 5.47
N GLY A 94 -1.10 -7.61 5.98
CA GLY A 94 -2.12 -7.52 7.03
C GLY A 94 -1.59 -7.51 8.46
N LYS A 95 -0.28 -7.70 8.67
CA LYS A 95 0.37 -7.61 9.99
C LYS A 95 0.76 -6.18 10.34
#